data_AF-A0A6P8EGU2-F1
#
_entry.id   AF-A0A6P8EGU2-F1
#
_cell.length_a   1.000
_cell.length_b   1.000
_cell.length_c   1.000
_cell.angle_alpha   90.00
_cell.angle_beta   90.00
_cell.angle_gamma   90.00
#
_symmetry.space_group_name_H-M   'P 1'
#
loop_
_entity.id
_entity.type
_entity.pdbx_description
1 polymer ?
#
loop_
_entity_poly.entity_id
_entity_poly.type
_entity_poly.pdbx_seq_one_letter_code
_entity_poly.pdbx_strand_id
1 'polypeptide(L)' 'MGVSRDNCHKRCMAGGKRNPVHKKRKYELGRPPANTTVSQGTTGINAARRVANAIPSTRSGSMSSDVLQQIQRYLKGQLA' A
#
# COMPACT_ATOMS: atom_id res chain seq x y z
N MET A 1 -7.15 17.94 16.17
CA MET A 1 -7.18 18.65 14.87
C MET A 1 -5.86 18.38 14.16
N GLY A 2 -5.88 17.71 13.00
CA GLY A 2 -4.67 17.19 12.34
C GLY A 2 -4.08 18.10 11.26
N VAL A 3 -3.14 17.53 10.50
CA VAL A 3 -2.61 18.12 9.26
C VAL A 3 -3.77 18.31 8.29
N SER A 4 -3.83 19.48 7.64
CA SER A 4 -4.92 19.83 6.72
C SER A 4 -4.34 20.08 5.33
N ARG A 5 -5.11 19.71 4.31
CA ARG A 5 -4.72 19.83 2.89
C ARG A 5 -5.24 21.11 2.23
N ASP A 6 -5.92 21.97 2.99
CA ASP A 6 -6.51 23.20 2.50
C ASP A 6 -5.48 24.33 2.38
N ASN A 7 -5.66 25.19 1.38
CA ASN A 7 -4.72 26.28 1.12
C ASN A 7 -5.04 27.56 1.91
N CYS A 8 -6.10 27.57 2.74
CA CYS A 8 -6.57 28.78 3.43
C CYS A 8 -5.55 29.31 4.44
N HIS A 9 -4.67 28.45 4.97
CA HIS A 9 -3.63 28.85 5.89
C HIS A 9 -2.35 29.36 5.17
N LYS A 10 -2.27 29.27 3.84
CA LYS A 10 -1.15 29.77 3.02
C LYS A 10 -1.43 31.20 2.54
N ARG A 11 -0.37 31.97 2.28
CA ARG A 11 -0.44 33.32 1.72
C ARG A 11 -0.92 33.32 0.27
N CYS A 12 -1.67 34.35 -0.13
CA CYS A 12 -2.00 34.59 -1.54
C CYS A 12 -0.73 34.85 -2.35
N MET A 13 -0.83 34.75 -3.67
CA MET A 13 0.26 35.09 -4.58
C MET A 13 0.74 36.53 -4.35
N ALA A 14 -0.19 37.46 -4.09
CA ALA A 14 0.10 38.85 -3.73
C ALA A 14 0.54 39.05 -2.26
N GLY A 15 0.82 37.99 -1.48
CA GLY A 15 1.27 38.08 -0.08
C GLY A 15 0.17 38.38 0.96
N GLY A 16 -1.05 38.69 0.51
CA GLY A 16 -2.21 38.89 1.39
C GLY A 16 -2.54 37.67 2.26
N LYS A 17 -3.11 37.92 3.45
CA LYS A 17 -3.63 36.87 4.35
C LYS A 17 -4.95 36.35 3.78
N ARG A 18 -5.12 35.03 3.71
CA ARG A 18 -6.41 34.41 3.41
C ARG A 18 -7.23 34.28 4.70
N ASN A 19 -8.49 34.70 4.65
CA ASN A 19 -9.40 34.56 5.78
C ASN A 19 -9.98 33.13 5.81
N PRO A 20 -9.89 32.40 6.94
CA PRO A 20 -10.53 31.10 7.07
C PRO A 20 -12.05 31.27 7.05
N VAL A 21 -12.73 30.58 6.13
CA VAL A 21 -14.20 30.65 5.98
C VAL A 21 -14.92 29.70 6.94
N HIS A 22 -14.26 28.61 7.34
CA HIS A 22 -14.83 27.59 8.21
C HIS A 22 -13.74 26.91 9.05
N LYS A 23 -14.19 26.17 10.07
CA LYS A 23 -13.31 25.24 10.82
C LYS A 23 -12.89 24.08 9.91
N LYS A 24 -11.74 23.45 10.20
CA LYS A 24 -11.25 22.31 9.39
C LYS A 24 -12.25 21.16 9.39
N ARG A 25 -12.45 20.54 8.23
CA ARG A 25 -13.42 19.45 8.05
C ARG A 25 -12.73 18.08 7.97
N LYS A 26 -13.50 17.01 8.18
CA LYS A 26 -12.97 15.63 8.18
C LYS A 26 -12.32 15.26 6.84
N TYR A 27 -12.87 15.74 5.73
CA TYR A 27 -12.39 15.45 4.38
C TYR A 27 -11.07 16.17 4.03
N GLU A 28 -10.68 17.24 4.73
CA GLU A 28 -9.42 17.97 4.51
C GLU A 28 -8.24 17.36 5.26
N LEU A 29 -8.48 16.45 6.21
CA LEU A 29 -7.43 15.90 7.07
C LEU A 29 -6.47 15.01 6.28
N GLY A 30 -5.17 15.31 6.42
CA GLY A 30 -4.07 14.47 5.94
C GLY A 30 -3.68 13.39 6.96
N ARG A 31 -2.79 12.50 6.52
CA ARG A 31 -2.15 11.48 7.37
C ARG A 31 -0.68 11.84 7.56
N PRO A 32 -0.07 11.51 8.71
CA PRO A 32 1.37 11.64 8.87
C PRO A 32 2.11 10.73 7.88
N PRO A 33 3.30 11.13 7.41
CA PRO A 33 4.11 10.28 6.54
C PRO A 33 4.56 9.03 7.31
N ALA A 34 4.69 7.90 6.60
CA ALA A 34 5.04 6.62 7.22
C ALA A 34 6.55 6.43 7.45
N ASN A 35 7.42 7.21 6.78
CA ASN A 35 8.88 7.20 6.92
C ASN A 35 9.52 5.80 6.99
N THR A 36 9.04 4.86 6.17
CA THR A 36 9.50 3.45 6.19
C THR A 36 10.90 3.32 5.61
N THR A 37 11.81 2.65 6.33
CA THR A 37 13.17 2.29 5.88
C THR A 37 13.23 0.88 5.30
N VAL A 38 14.16 0.63 4.37
CA VAL A 38 14.36 -0.71 3.78
C VAL A 38 15.14 -1.57 4.76
N SER A 39 14.48 -2.53 5.40
CA SER A 39 15.13 -3.58 6.20
C SER A 39 14.68 -4.94 5.69
N GLN A 40 15.55 -5.95 5.72
CA GLN A 40 15.29 -7.28 5.15
C GLN A 40 14.38 -8.17 6.02
N GLY A 41 13.76 -7.62 7.06
CA GLY A 41 12.81 -8.31 7.93
C GLY A 41 11.36 -8.12 7.49
N THR A 42 10.61 -9.21 7.46
CA THR A 42 9.21 -9.36 7.07
C THR A 42 8.30 -8.18 7.48
N THR A 43 7.94 -7.38 6.46
CA THR A 43 6.61 -6.80 6.25
C THR A 43 6.09 -5.85 7.34
N GLY A 44 6.68 -4.65 7.42
CA GLY A 44 6.06 -3.44 8.02
C GLY A 44 4.94 -2.86 7.15
N ILE A 45 3.99 -3.68 6.69
CA ILE A 45 2.87 -3.26 5.84
C ILE A 45 1.65 -2.96 6.72
N ASN A 46 1.25 -1.69 6.80
CA ASN A 46 -0.02 -1.26 7.41
C ASN A 46 -1.21 -1.99 6.76
N ALA A 47 -2.22 -2.36 7.56
CA ALA A 47 -3.36 -3.19 7.13
C ALA A 47 -3.99 -2.79 5.78
N ALA A 48 -4.09 -1.49 5.47
CA ALA A 48 -4.63 -0.99 4.21
C ALA A 48 -3.83 -1.42 2.95
N ARG A 49 -2.50 -1.57 3.05
CA ARG A 49 -1.63 -2.00 1.95
C ARG A 49 -1.62 -3.54 1.81
N ARG A 50 -1.94 -4.29 2.87
CA ARG A 50 -2.11 -5.75 2.79
C ARG A 50 -3.26 -6.14 1.84
N VAL A 51 -4.38 -5.40 1.88
CA VAL A 51 -5.57 -5.68 1.05
C VAL A 51 -5.28 -5.50 -0.44
N ALA A 52 -4.51 -4.48 -0.82
CA ALA A 52 -4.18 -4.21 -2.22
C ALA A 52 -3.21 -5.25 -2.83
N ASN A 53 -2.27 -5.78 -2.02
CA ASN A 53 -1.29 -6.78 -2.48
C ASN A 53 -1.82 -8.23 -2.41
N ALA A 54 -2.98 -8.45 -1.79
CA ALA A 54 -3.60 -9.77 -1.66
C ALA A 54 -4.49 -10.14 -2.85
N ILE A 55 -4.60 -9.30 -3.88
CA ILE A 55 -5.31 -9.63 -5.12
C ILE A 55 -4.30 -10.30 -6.06
N PRO A 56 -4.32 -11.63 -6.23
CA PRO A 56 -3.46 -12.27 -7.22
C PRO A 56 -3.84 -11.77 -8.62
N SER A 57 -2.92 -11.03 -9.25
CA SER A 57 -2.96 -10.79 -10.68
C SER A 57 -2.87 -12.16 -11.35
N THR A 58 -3.99 -12.65 -11.90
CA THR A 58 -4.04 -13.83 -12.76
C THR A 58 -3.36 -13.50 -14.10
N ARG A 59 -2.05 -13.27 -14.09
CA ARG A 59 -1.22 -13.29 -15.29
C ARG A 59 -0.54 -14.64 -15.34
N SER A 60 -1.14 -15.52 -16.14
CA SER A 60 -0.53 -16.65 -16.85
C SER A 60 1.00 -16.73 -16.70
N GLY A 61 1.47 -17.72 -15.93
CA GLY A 61 2.88 -18.07 -15.83
C GLY A 61 2.98 -19.57 -15.62
N SER A 62 3.46 -20.27 -16.65
CA SER A 62 3.74 -21.71 -16.69
C SER A 62 4.40 -22.20 -15.41
N MET A 63 3.82 -23.23 -14.78
CA MET A 63 4.44 -23.98 -13.68
C MET A 63 5.87 -24.36 -14.07
N SER A 64 6.86 -24.05 -13.23
CA SER A 64 8.25 -24.41 -13.49
C SER A 64 8.38 -25.94 -13.54
N SER A 65 9.23 -26.42 -14.46
CA SER A 65 9.47 -27.86 -14.71
C SER A 65 9.78 -28.65 -13.44
N ASP A 66 10.35 -28.01 -12.43
CA ASP A 66 10.73 -28.64 -11.16
C ASP A 66 9.52 -29.04 -10.32
N VAL A 67 8.47 -28.21 -10.29
CA VAL A 67 7.23 -28.49 -9.55
C VAL A 67 6.45 -29.62 -10.22
N LEU A 68 6.39 -29.62 -11.56
CA LEU A 68 5.78 -30.73 -12.32
C LEU A 68 6.54 -32.04 -12.11
N GLN A 69 7.88 -32.01 -12.08
CA GLN A 69 8.69 -33.19 -11.80
C GLN A 69 8.54 -33.71 -10.37
N GLN A 70 8.29 -32.84 -9.39
CA GLN A 70 8.05 -33.23 -8.00
C GLN A 70 6.69 -33.93 -7.83
N ILE A 71 5.65 -33.45 -8.52
CA ILE A 71 4.32 -34.09 -8.53
C ILE A 71 4.39 -35.46 -9.21
N GLN A 72 5.09 -35.57 -10.34
CA GLN A 72 5.27 -36.84 -11.04
C GLN A 72 6.03 -37.87 -10.18
N ARG A 73 7.03 -37.44 -9.40
CA ARG A 73 7.75 -38.31 -8.45
C ARG A 73 6.88 -38.76 -7.27
N TYR A 74 6.04 -37.87 -6.74
CA TYR A 74 5.12 -38.19 -5.66
C TYR A 74 4.06 -39.22 -6.07
N LEU A 75 3.48 -39.07 -7.27
CA LEU A 75 2.51 -40.03 -7.81
C LEU A 75 3.14 -41.39 -8.12
N LYS A 76 4.39 -41.40 -8.59
CA LYS A 76 5.12 -42.64 -8.89
C LYS A 76 5.53 -43.43 -7.64
N GLY A 77 5.62 -42.78 -6.48
CA GLY A 77 5.97 -43.39 -5.19
C GLY A 77 4.79 -43.96 -4.38
N GLN A 78 3.55 -43.76 -4.82
CA GLN A 78 2.32 -44.21 -4.14
C GLN A 78 1.83 -45.60 -4.62
N LEU A 79 2.50 -46.20 -5.62
CA LEU A 79 2.10 -47.45 -6.28
C LEU A 79 3.13 -48.59 -6.10
N ALA A 80 3.93 -48.55 -5.02
CA ALA A 80 4.86 -49.62 -4.63
C ALA A 80 4.44 -50.23 -3.29
#